data_AF-A0A946FZK3-F1
#
_entry.id   AF-A0A946FZK3-F1
#
_cell.length_a   1.000
_cell.length_b   1.000
_cell.length_c   1.000
_cell.angle_alpha   90.00
_cell.angle_beta   90.00
_cell.angle_gamma   90.00
#
_symmetry.space_group_name_H-M   'P 1'
#
loop_
_entity.id
_entity.type
_entity.pdbx_description
1 polymer ?
#
loop_
_entity_poly.entity_id
_entity_poly.type
_entity_poly.pdbx_seq_one_letter_code
_entity_poly.pdbx_strand_id
1 'polypeptide(L)'
;MKKAALCFLIFVVVACIALFAMKTILWAMFEWGSSQALAFALVFTSLYVGCFFAVKKNRLRQAQSISDATLKIIWVLGFVQLAVLGILYHLLPQYFPAIIADFFFA
;
A
#
# COMPACT_ATOMS: atom_id res chain seq x y z
N MET A 1 -1.23 -22.95 -11.04
CA MET A 1 -0.73 -21.74 -11.73
C MET A 1 -1.71 -20.55 -11.66
N LYS A 2 -2.97 -20.66 -12.11
CA LYS A 2 -3.93 -19.53 -12.14
C LYS A 2 -4.15 -18.80 -10.79
N LYS A 3 -4.23 -19.54 -9.67
CA LYS A 3 -4.46 -18.94 -8.33
C LYS A 3 -3.24 -18.16 -7.80
N ALA A 4 -2.04 -18.69 -8.01
CA ALA A 4 -0.80 -18.06 -7.57
C ALA A 4 -0.53 -16.78 -8.37
N ALA A 5 -0.74 -16.82 -9.69
CA ALA A 5 -0.66 -15.64 -10.55
C ALA A 5 -1.66 -14.55 -10.12
N LEU A 6 -2.89 -14.94 -9.76
CA LEU A 6 -3.89 -14.01 -9.23
C LEU A 6 -3.47 -13.40 -7.89
N CYS A 7 -2.94 -14.19 -6.96
CA CYS A 7 -2.44 -13.68 -5.67
C CYS A 7 -1.28 -12.69 -5.87
N PHE A 8 -0.35 -13.04 -6.76
CA PHE A 8 0.78 -12.19 -7.12
C PHE A 8 0.30 -10.89 -7.76
N LEU A 9 -0.63 -10.95 -8.70
CA LEU A 9 -1.21 -9.77 -9.34
C LEU A 9 -1.89 -8.85 -8.30
N ILE A 10 -2.68 -9.40 -7.38
CA ILE A 10 -3.31 -8.62 -6.31
C ILE A 10 -2.24 -7.98 -5.43
N PHE A 11 -1.19 -8.72 -5.04
CA PHE A 11 -0.09 -8.19 -4.25
C PHE A 11 0.62 -7.04 -4.97
N VAL A 12 0.97 -7.21 -6.25
CA VAL A 12 1.61 -6.17 -7.07
C VAL A 12 0.73 -4.92 -7.16
N VAL A 13 -0.56 -5.07 -7.42
CA VAL A 13 -1.51 -3.94 -7.49
C VAL A 13 -1.58 -3.22 -6.15
N VAL A 14 -1.73 -3.95 -5.04
CA VAL A 14 -1.77 -3.39 -3.70
C VAL A 14 -0.46 -2.67 -3.35
N ALA A 15 0.68 -3.25 -3.69
CA ALA A 15 2.00 -2.66 -3.47
C ALA A 15 2.22 -1.38 -4.30
N CYS A 16 1.80 -1.37 -5.57
CA CYS A 16 1.87 -0.17 -6.42
C CYS A 16 0.99 0.95 -5.86
N ILE A 17 -0.26 0.67 -5.48
CA ILE A 17 -1.17 1.66 -4.89
C ILE A 17 -0.58 2.22 -3.59
N ALA A 18 0.00 1.35 -2.76
CA ALA A 18 0.72 1.75 -1.55
C ALA A 18 1.87 2.71 -1.85
N LEU A 19 2.72 2.41 -2.84
CA LEU A 19 3.82 3.30 -3.25
C LEU A 19 3.30 4.67 -3.71
N PHE A 20 2.26 4.72 -4.54
CA PHE A 20 1.67 5.99 -4.97
C PHE A 20 1.07 6.78 -3.80
N ALA A 21 0.34 6.12 -2.90
CA ALA A 21 -0.19 6.75 -1.69
C ALA A 21 0.93 7.37 -0.85
N MET A 22 2.04 6.65 -0.67
CA MET A 22 3.20 7.16 0.03
C MET A 22 3.82 8.37 -0.68
N LYS A 23 3.85 8.40 -2.03
CA LYS A 23 4.36 9.56 -2.80
C LYS A 23 3.52 10.79 -2.52
N THR A 24 2.20 10.62 -2.55
CA THR A 24 1.26 11.70 -2.28
C THR A 24 1.36 12.20 -0.84
N ILE A 25 1.51 11.31 0.14
CA ILE A 25 1.68 11.69 1.55
C ILE A 25 2.98 12.47 1.75
N LEU A 26 4.09 11.98 1.18
CA LEU A 26 5.38 12.68 1.25
C LEU A 26 5.32 14.04 0.56
N TRP A 27 4.78 14.10 -0.65
CA TRP A 27 4.58 15.35 -1.39
C TRP A 27 3.75 16.36 -0.59
N ALA A 28 2.62 15.93 0.00
CA ALA A 28 1.80 16.78 0.85
C ALA A 28 2.55 17.25 2.10
N MET A 29 3.45 16.41 2.63
CA MET A 29 4.29 16.79 3.77
C MET A 29 5.29 17.88 3.40
N PHE A 30 5.91 17.81 2.21
CA PHE A 30 6.87 18.79 1.74
C PHE A 30 6.23 20.11 1.32
N GLU A 31 5.14 20.07 0.58
CA GLU A 31 4.49 21.26 0.04
C GLU A 31 3.57 21.94 1.06
N TRP A 32 2.79 21.15 1.81
CA TRP A 32 1.69 21.66 2.64
C TRP A 32 1.87 21.38 4.13
N GLY A 33 2.98 20.76 4.52
CA GLY A 33 3.30 20.46 5.91
C GLY A 33 2.56 19.25 6.50
N SER A 34 2.84 18.98 7.78
CA SER A 34 2.44 17.75 8.46
C SER A 34 0.93 17.56 8.60
N SER A 35 0.15 18.65 8.73
CA SER A 35 -1.30 18.56 8.90
C SER A 35 -2.00 17.98 7.68
N GLN A 36 -1.57 18.37 6.48
CA GLN A 36 -2.17 17.85 5.24
C GLN A 36 -1.68 16.43 4.94
N ALA A 37 -0.40 16.14 5.20
CA ALA A 37 0.12 14.78 5.10
C ALA A 37 -0.66 13.80 5.99
N LEU A 38 -1.03 14.20 7.21
CA LEU A 38 -1.87 13.40 8.10
C LEU A 38 -3.26 13.15 7.51
N ALA A 39 -3.89 14.19 6.93
CA ALA A 39 -5.19 14.05 6.28
C ALA A 39 -5.14 13.05 5.11
N PHE A 40 -4.12 13.16 4.24
CA PHE A 40 -3.90 12.18 3.17
C PHE A 40 -3.64 10.78 3.72
N ALA A 41 -2.83 10.63 4.76
CA ALA A 41 -2.56 9.34 5.38
C ALA A 41 -3.85 8.68 5.89
N LEU A 42 -4.75 9.44 6.52
CA LEU A 42 -6.05 8.94 6.98
C LEU A 42 -6.97 8.55 5.82
N VAL A 43 -7.01 9.35 4.75
CA VAL A 43 -7.79 9.04 3.53
C VAL A 43 -7.27 7.76 2.88
N PHE A 44 -5.96 7.65 2.65
CA PHE A 44 -5.37 6.46 2.05
C PHE A 44 -5.51 5.23 2.94
N THR A 45 -5.41 5.37 4.26
CA THR A 45 -5.68 4.27 5.20
C THR A 45 -7.14 3.80 5.10
N SER A 46 -8.08 4.74 5.04
CA SER A 46 -9.51 4.43 4.90
C SER A 46 -9.81 3.74 3.56
N LEU A 47 -9.21 4.22 2.47
CA LEU A 47 -9.30 3.59 1.15
C LEU A 47 -8.67 2.20 1.16
N TYR A 48 -7.53 2.02 1.82
CA TYR A 48 -6.83 0.75 1.91
C TYR A 48 -7.68 -0.33 2.59
N VAL A 49 -8.29 0.03 3.73
CA VAL A 49 -9.21 -0.85 4.48
C VAL A 49 -10.51 -1.04 3.70
N GLY A 50 -11.06 0.00 3.09
CA GLY A 50 -12.27 -0.08 2.26
C GLY A 50 -12.10 -1.03 1.07
N CYS A 51 -10.96 -0.95 0.38
CA CYS A 51 -10.60 -1.84 -0.72
C CYS A 51 -10.51 -3.31 -0.28
N PHE A 52 -10.02 -3.59 0.93
CA PHE A 52 -10.03 -4.96 1.47
C PHE A 52 -11.45 -5.52 1.52
N PHE A 53 -12.38 -4.76 2.08
CA PHE A 53 -13.78 -5.19 2.21
C PHE A 53 -14.47 -5.29 0.85
N ALA A 54 -14.20 -4.36 -0.07
CA ALA A 54 -14.73 -4.39 -1.43
C ALA A 54 -14.26 -5.64 -2.20
N VAL A 55 -12.95 -5.94 -2.14
CA VAL A 55 -12.39 -7.15 -2.75
C VAL A 55 -12.97 -8.39 -2.08
N LYS A 56 -13.02 -8.44 -0.75
CA LYS A 56 -13.63 -9.57 0.00
C LYS A 56 -15.09 -9.80 -0.40
N LYS A 57 -15.89 -8.74 -0.53
CA LYS A 57 -17.32 -8.82 -0.90
C LYS A 57 -17.52 -9.28 -2.35
N ASN A 58 -16.74 -8.76 -3.30
CA ASN A 58 -16.84 -9.17 -4.70
C ASN A 58 -16.36 -10.60 -4.95
N ARG A 59 -15.43 -11.07 -4.12
CA ARG A 59 -14.90 -12.44 -4.15
C ARG A 59 -15.92 -13.50 -3.77
N LEU A 60 -16.78 -13.20 -2.79
CA LEU A 60 -17.97 -14.01 -2.44
C LEU A 60 -18.92 -14.16 -3.63
N ARG A 61 -18.96 -13.17 -4.52
CA ARG A 61 -19.84 -13.14 -5.69
C ARG A 61 -19.31 -13.91 -6.91
N GLN A 62 -17.98 -14.04 -7.04
CA GLN A 62 -17.32 -14.66 -8.20
C GLN A 62 -16.75 -16.07 -7.95
N ALA A 63 -17.07 -16.71 -6.82
CA ALA A 63 -16.58 -18.06 -6.46
C ALA A 63 -15.04 -18.21 -6.64
N GLN A 64 -14.29 -17.14 -6.39
CA GLN A 64 -12.84 -17.16 -6.54
C GLN A 64 -12.21 -17.90 -5.36
N SER A 65 -11.21 -18.73 -5.67
CA SER A 65 -10.72 -19.82 -4.80
C SER A 65 -9.49 -19.52 -3.92
N ILE A 66 -9.10 -18.25 -3.78
CA ILE A 66 -8.11 -17.80 -2.77
C ILE A 66 -8.74 -17.98 -1.35
N SER A 67 -7.96 -18.14 -0.31
CA SER A 67 -8.51 -18.21 1.07
C SER A 67 -8.62 -16.81 1.68
N ASP A 68 -9.52 -16.62 2.63
CA ASP A 68 -9.59 -15.36 3.42
C ASP A 68 -8.26 -15.09 4.15
N ALA A 69 -7.59 -16.14 4.62
CA ALA A 69 -6.27 -16.03 5.25
C ALA A 69 -5.22 -15.48 4.28
N THR A 70 -5.17 -15.99 3.05
CA THR A 70 -4.24 -15.51 2.01
C THR A 70 -4.50 -14.05 1.67
N LEU A 71 -5.76 -13.64 1.52
CA LEU A 71 -6.10 -12.25 1.23
C LEU A 71 -5.69 -11.31 2.36
N LYS A 72 -5.92 -11.72 3.62
CA LYS A 72 -5.45 -10.98 4.80
C LYS A 72 -3.93 -10.84 4.81
N ILE A 73 -3.19 -11.91 4.52
CA ILE A 73 -1.72 -11.87 4.47
C ILE A 73 -1.24 -10.88 3.40
N ILE A 74 -1.81 -10.92 2.18
CA ILE A 74 -1.45 -9.98 1.11
C ILE A 74 -1.67 -8.53 1.57
N TRP A 75 -2.78 -8.25 2.24
CA TRP A 75 -3.06 -6.93 2.80
C TRP A 75 -2.11 -6.55 3.94
N VAL A 76 -1.84 -7.46 4.89
CA VAL A 76 -0.89 -7.17 5.97
C VAL A 76 0.50 -6.89 5.41
N LEU A 77 0.95 -7.66 4.41
CA LEU A 77 2.24 -7.42 3.76
C LEU A 77 2.29 -6.06 3.04
N GLY A 78 1.22 -5.66 2.35
CA GLY A 78 1.14 -4.33 1.73
C GLY A 78 1.19 -3.20 2.76
N PHE A 79 0.51 -3.36 3.91
CA PHE A 79 0.57 -2.39 5.00
C PHE A 79 1.95 -2.36 5.68
N VAL A 80 2.57 -3.51 5.92
CA VAL A 80 3.93 -3.61 6.47
C VAL A 80 4.92 -2.94 5.52
N GLN A 81 4.77 -3.12 4.21
CA GLN A 81 5.61 -2.44 3.23
C GLN A 81 5.51 -0.91 3.34
N LEU A 82 4.30 -0.36 3.49
CA LEU A 82 4.08 1.07 3.75
C LEU A 82 4.75 1.53 5.05
N ALA A 83 4.56 0.78 6.14
CA ALA A 83 5.12 1.10 7.44
C ALA A 83 6.66 1.09 7.41
N VAL A 84 7.25 0.06 6.81
CA VAL A 84 8.71 -0.08 6.67
C VAL A 84 9.26 1.07 5.82
N LEU A 85 8.65 1.39 4.68
CA LEU A 85 9.11 2.50 3.86
C LEU A 85 8.98 3.84 4.59
N GLY A 86 7.87 4.09 5.29
CA GLY A 86 7.69 5.29 6.10
C GLY A 86 8.74 5.42 7.21
N ILE A 87 9.03 4.31 7.90
CA ILE A 87 10.08 4.25 8.93
C ILE A 87 11.45 4.51 8.32
N LEU A 88 11.80 3.83 7.23
CA LEU A 88 13.09 4.02 6.54
C LEU A 88 13.25 5.46 6.09
N TYR A 89 12.19 6.07 5.56
CA TYR A 89 12.24 7.45 5.11
C TYR A 89 12.45 8.44 6.27
N HIS A 90 11.76 8.27 7.40
CA HIS A 90 11.81 9.23 8.52
C HIS A 90 12.94 9.01 9.51
N LEU A 91 13.23 7.76 9.86
CA LEU A 91 14.13 7.42 10.97
C LEU A 91 15.48 6.90 10.50
N LEU A 92 15.55 6.34 9.30
CA LEU A 92 16.72 5.64 8.77
C LEU A 92 16.97 5.95 7.29
N PRO A 93 17.00 7.24 6.88
CA PRO A 93 17.02 7.64 5.46
C PRO A 93 18.21 7.08 4.69
N GLN A 94 19.34 6.79 5.36
CA GLN A 94 20.52 6.16 4.76
C GLN A 94 20.28 4.72 4.25
N TYR A 95 19.23 4.05 4.74
CA TYR A 95 18.82 2.72 4.29
C TYR A 95 17.60 2.77 3.36
N PHE A 96 17.12 3.97 3.01
CA PHE A 96 16.01 4.11 2.09
C PHE A 96 16.43 3.71 0.67
N PRO A 97 15.71 2.81 -0.02
CA PRO A 97 16.16 2.29 -1.32
C PRO A 97 16.24 3.39 -2.38
N ALA A 98 17.42 3.56 -3.00
CA ALA A 98 17.67 4.63 -3.97
C ALA A 98 16.67 4.63 -5.15
N ILE A 99 16.34 3.45 -5.69
CA ILE A 99 15.36 3.31 -6.78
C ILE A 99 13.98 3.84 -6.37
N ILE A 100 13.61 3.66 -5.10
CA ILE A 100 12.34 4.13 -4.55
C ILE A 100 12.43 5.63 -4.25
N ALA A 101 13.59 6.12 -3.78
CA ALA A 101 13.87 7.54 -3.62
C ALA A 101 13.72 8.29 -4.94
N ASP A 102 14.32 7.79 -6.02
CA ASP A 102 14.21 8.39 -7.34
C ASP A 102 12.74 8.45 -7.80
N PHE A 103 11.94 7.41 -7.54
CA PHE A 103 10.50 7.47 -7.84
C PHE A 103 9.76 8.54 -7.02
N PHE A 104 10.15 8.79 -5.77
CA PHE A 104 9.50 9.77 -4.91
C PHE A 104 9.94 11.22 -5.18
N PHE A 105 11.21 11.42 -5.52
CA PHE A 105 11.87 12.74 -5.59
C PHE A 105 12.19 13.21 -7.01
N ALA A 106 12.08 12.36 -8.02
CA ALA A 106 12.01 12.77 -9.43
C ALA A 106 10.57 13.13 -9.83
#